data_AF-A0A2K3MNA6-F1
#
_entry.id   AF-A0A2K3MNA6-F1
#
_cell.length_a   1.000
_cell.length_b   1.000
_cell.length_c   1.000
_cell.angle_alpha   90.00
_cell.angle_beta   90.00
_cell.angle_gamma   90.00
#
_symmetry.space_group_name_H-M   'P 1'
#
loop_
_entity.id
_entity.type
_entity.pdbx_description
1 polymer ?
#
loop_
_entity_poly.entity_id
_entity_poly.type
_entity_poly.pdbx_seq_one_letter_code
_entity_poly.pdbx_strand_id
1 'polypeptide(L)'
;MSNNNLETAIALQSLRAPLDPYPITNEEKFLNDMRVRYRTYYLECNVNHGAVKLPKMFADDFGDEIGRIANLVDAKDNHLEVLVDKIDDDVYFTRGWASVKIFYDIRTGAWVVLIYSGFGQFGISIHDRLQCPVIVPTFAPPMRLLIDRMHVPPYFVDGLSDKLEDLTYTHDDRFFDLSCE
;
A
#
# COMPACT_ATOMS: atom_id res chain seq x y z
N MET A 1 -32.37 14.94 8.21
CA MET A 1 -31.09 15.67 8.19
C MET A 1 -30.17 15.34 9.37
N SER A 2 -30.64 14.71 10.47
CA SER A 2 -29.79 14.36 11.63
C SER A 2 -29.02 13.04 11.50
N ASN A 3 -29.56 12.03 10.80
CA ASN A 3 -28.92 10.72 10.66
C ASN A 3 -27.59 10.78 9.90
N ASN A 4 -27.54 11.58 8.83
CA ASN A 4 -26.34 11.74 8.01
C ASN A 4 -25.14 12.22 8.84
N ASN A 5 -25.35 13.09 9.83
CA ASN A 5 -24.26 13.62 10.66
C ASN A 5 -23.66 12.55 11.59
N LEU A 6 -24.48 11.64 12.11
CA LEU A 6 -24.00 10.54 12.97
C LEU A 6 -23.25 9.49 12.15
N GLU A 7 -23.80 9.09 11.00
CA GLU A 7 -23.15 8.13 10.11
C GLU A 7 -21.80 8.65 9.61
N THR A 8 -21.72 9.93 9.22
CA THR A 8 -20.45 10.58 8.84
C THR A 8 -19.48 10.64 10.00
N ALA A 9 -19.93 10.94 11.22
CA ALA A 9 -19.05 10.96 12.40
C ALA A 9 -18.48 9.57 12.71
N ILE A 10 -19.29 8.51 12.62
CA ILE A 10 -18.85 7.13 12.82
C ILE A 10 -17.86 6.72 11.72
N ALA A 11 -18.17 7.01 10.46
CA ALA A 11 -17.28 6.73 9.33
C ALA A 11 -15.93 7.42 9.49
N LEU A 12 -15.93 8.72 9.83
CA LEU A 12 -14.70 9.48 10.08
C LEU A 12 -13.92 8.92 11.26
N GLN A 13 -14.59 8.52 12.33
CA GLN A 13 -13.94 7.89 13.48
C GLN A 13 -13.33 6.53 13.11
N SER A 14 -14.02 5.71 12.32
CA SER A 14 -13.50 4.44 11.81
C SER A 14 -12.29 4.65 10.90
N LEU A 15 -12.29 5.72 10.09
CA LEU A 15 -11.18 6.06 9.23
C LEU A 15 -9.97 6.58 10.02
N ARG A 16 -10.16 7.44 11.03
CA ARG A 16 -9.06 8.17 11.71
C ARG A 16 -8.54 7.53 12.99
N ALA A 17 -9.35 6.77 13.72
CA ALA A 17 -8.91 6.15 14.97
C ALA A 17 -7.84 5.07 14.72
N PRO A 18 -6.81 4.96 15.58
CA PRO A 18 -5.75 3.97 15.40
C PRO A 18 -6.30 2.54 15.40
N LEU A 19 -5.62 1.66 14.67
CA LEU A 19 -5.89 0.22 14.72
C LEU A 19 -5.40 -0.32 16.06
N ASP A 20 -6.21 -1.17 16.69
CA ASP A 20 -5.83 -1.90 17.89
C ASP A 20 -5.26 -3.26 17.45
N PRO A 21 -3.96 -3.55 17.71
CA PRO A 21 -3.37 -4.84 17.37
C PRO A 21 -3.87 -5.98 18.29
N TYR A 22 -4.46 -5.67 19.45
CA TYR A 22 -4.84 -6.67 20.45
C TYR A 22 -6.23 -6.41 21.07
N PRO A 23 -7.32 -6.33 20.27
CA PRO A 23 -8.66 -6.11 20.78
C PRO A 23 -9.13 -7.31 21.62
N ILE A 24 -9.58 -7.06 22.86
CA ILE A 24 -9.90 -8.13 23.83
C ILE A 24 -11.40 -8.45 23.79
N THR A 25 -12.23 -7.42 23.95
CA THR A 25 -13.69 -7.54 24.00
C THR A 25 -14.31 -7.70 22.61
N ASN A 26 -15.54 -8.20 22.56
CA ASN A 26 -16.26 -8.31 21.27
C ASN A 26 -16.53 -6.94 20.64
N GLU A 27 -16.75 -5.92 21.46
CA GLU A 27 -16.98 -4.54 21.03
C GLU A 27 -15.70 -3.94 20.44
N GLU A 28 -14.55 -4.12 21.10
CA GLU A 28 -13.25 -3.70 20.58
C GLU A 28 -12.92 -4.40 19.26
N LYS A 29 -13.17 -5.71 19.16
CA LYS A 29 -12.95 -6.47 17.92
C LYS A 29 -13.81 -5.94 16.78
N PHE A 30 -15.10 -5.72 17.03
CA PHE A 30 -16.02 -5.16 16.04
C PHE A 30 -15.59 -3.77 15.57
N LEU A 31 -15.22 -2.89 16.50
CA LEU A 31 -14.74 -1.55 16.18
C LEU A 31 -13.42 -1.59 15.39
N ASN A 32 -12.50 -2.47 15.76
CA ASN A 32 -11.24 -2.64 15.05
C ASN A 32 -11.47 -3.18 13.63
N ASP A 33 -12.33 -4.18 13.45
CA ASP A 33 -12.70 -4.71 12.14
C ASP A 33 -13.32 -3.63 11.24
N MET A 34 -14.16 -2.77 11.81
CA MET A 34 -14.70 -1.60 11.10
C MET A 34 -13.58 -0.66 10.67
N ARG A 35 -12.64 -0.32 11.57
CA ARG A 35 -11.49 0.55 11.22
C ARG A 35 -10.63 -0.06 10.11
N VAL A 36 -10.36 -1.37 10.18
CA VAL A 36 -9.65 -2.10 9.12
C VAL A 36 -10.39 -1.92 7.80
N ARG A 37 -11.70 -2.18 7.74
CA ARG A 37 -12.50 -2.04 6.52
C ARG A 37 -12.46 -0.64 5.91
N TYR A 38 -12.55 0.41 6.73
CA TYR A 38 -12.48 1.80 6.26
C TYR A 38 -11.08 2.19 5.76
N ARG A 39 -10.04 1.45 6.16
CA ARG A 39 -8.65 1.67 5.75
C ARG A 39 -8.17 0.63 4.73
N THR A 40 -9.08 -0.18 4.19
CA THR A 40 -8.78 -1.18 3.18
C THR A 40 -9.03 -0.61 1.79
N TYR A 41 -8.02 -0.69 0.94
CA TYR A 41 -8.05 -0.25 -0.44
C TYR A 41 -7.69 -1.41 -1.37
N TYR A 42 -8.37 -1.51 -2.50
CA TYR A 42 -8.17 -2.57 -3.48
C TYR A 42 -7.49 -2.01 -4.72
N LEU A 43 -6.39 -2.62 -5.12
CA LEU A 43 -5.61 -2.26 -6.29
C LEU A 43 -5.61 -3.40 -7.30
N GLU A 44 -5.87 -3.08 -8.56
CA GLU A 44 -5.60 -4.01 -9.65
C GLU A 44 -4.09 -4.07 -9.93
N CYS A 45 -3.53 -5.27 -9.98
CA CYS A 45 -2.16 -5.46 -10.44
C CYS A 45 -2.12 -5.54 -11.96
N ASN A 46 -1.80 -4.43 -12.61
CA ASN A 46 -1.51 -4.44 -14.04
C ASN A 46 -0.05 -4.86 -14.27
N VAL A 47 0.13 -6.07 -14.82
CA VAL A 47 1.45 -6.66 -15.07
C VAL A 47 2.31 -5.91 -16.08
N ASN A 48 1.72 -4.98 -16.84
CA ASN A 48 2.39 -4.20 -17.87
C ASN A 48 2.90 -2.84 -17.36
N HIS A 49 2.50 -2.42 -16.15
CA HIS A 49 2.91 -1.14 -15.58
C HIS A 49 3.69 -1.38 -14.28
N GLY A 50 4.83 -0.71 -14.15
CA GLY A 50 5.67 -0.78 -12.95
C GLY A 50 5.32 0.25 -11.88
N ALA A 51 4.23 0.98 -12.08
CA ALA A 51 3.66 1.91 -11.12
C ALA A 51 2.16 1.61 -10.94
N VAL A 52 1.55 2.13 -9.88
CA VAL A 52 0.09 2.06 -9.66
C VAL A 52 -0.42 3.36 -9.05
N LYS A 53 -1.61 3.78 -9.48
CA LYS A 53 -2.36 4.88 -8.87
C LYS A 53 -3.20 4.33 -7.72
N LEU A 54 -3.12 4.95 -6.55
CA LEU A 54 -3.98 4.60 -5.42
C LEU A 54 -5.41 5.13 -5.65
N PRO A 55 -6.44 4.52 -5.04
CA PRO A 55 -7.81 5.00 -5.19
C PRO A 55 -7.93 6.44 -4.72
N LYS A 56 -8.74 7.26 -5.41
CA LYS A 56 -8.86 8.69 -5.08
C LYS A 56 -9.22 8.94 -3.61
N MET A 57 -10.10 8.09 -3.05
CA MET A 57 -10.44 8.10 -1.63
C MET A 57 -9.22 8.01 -0.71
N PHE A 58 -8.19 7.22 -1.04
CA PHE A 58 -6.97 7.18 -0.25
C PHE A 58 -6.24 8.53 -0.28
N ALA A 59 -6.15 9.16 -1.46
CA ALA A 59 -5.50 10.46 -1.59
C ALA A 59 -6.25 11.54 -0.78
N ASP A 60 -7.58 11.53 -0.83
CA ASP A 60 -8.42 12.46 -0.07
C ASP A 60 -8.33 12.20 1.45
N ASP A 61 -8.24 10.94 1.85
CA ASP A 61 -8.18 10.54 3.26
C ASP A 61 -6.78 10.78 3.86
N PHE A 62 -5.73 10.29 3.21
CA PHE A 62 -4.39 10.16 3.80
C PHE A 62 -3.26 10.73 2.92
N GLY A 63 -3.59 11.35 1.79
CA GLY A 63 -2.61 11.91 0.87
C GLY A 63 -1.64 12.87 1.55
N ASP A 64 -2.09 13.71 2.47
CA ASP A 64 -1.21 14.67 3.17
C ASP A 64 -0.37 14.03 4.28
N GLU A 65 -0.73 12.84 4.75
CA GLU A 65 -0.04 12.13 5.82
C GLU A 65 1.06 11.19 5.30
N ILE A 66 0.99 10.79 4.01
CA ILE A 66 1.97 9.88 3.42
C ILE A 66 3.27 10.59 3.05
N GLY A 67 4.39 10.00 3.44
CA GLY A 67 5.72 10.47 3.05
C GLY A 67 6.14 9.99 1.67
N ARG A 68 7.39 10.28 1.29
CA ARG A 68 8.00 9.84 0.02
C ARG A 68 8.19 8.33 -0.10
N ILE A 69 8.17 7.59 1.02
CA ILE A 69 8.42 6.16 1.06
C ILE A 69 7.25 5.51 1.80
N ALA A 70 6.71 4.45 1.21
CA ALA A 70 5.76 3.57 1.85
C ALA A 70 6.39 2.19 2.05
N ASN A 71 6.02 1.52 3.14
CA ASN A 71 6.45 0.18 3.46
C ASN A 71 5.25 -0.76 3.42
N LEU A 72 5.34 -1.78 2.57
CA LEU A 72 4.33 -2.82 2.38
C LEU A 72 4.76 -4.06 3.19
N VAL A 73 3.90 -4.53 4.08
CA VAL A 73 4.18 -5.65 4.99
C VAL A 73 3.17 -6.76 4.78
N ASP A 74 3.64 -7.97 4.47
CA ASP A 74 2.76 -9.13 4.30
C ASP A 74 2.56 -9.94 5.60
N ALA A 75 1.75 -10.99 5.51
CA ALA A 75 1.43 -11.87 6.63
C ALA A 75 2.62 -12.73 7.14
N LYS A 76 3.76 -12.72 6.46
CA LYS A 76 5.01 -13.39 6.85
C LYS A 76 6.10 -12.40 7.29
N ASP A 77 5.72 -11.14 7.52
CA ASP A 77 6.61 -10.06 7.94
C ASP A 77 7.68 -9.75 6.89
N ASN A 78 7.43 -10.03 5.61
CA ASN A 78 8.29 -9.51 4.55
C ASN A 78 7.94 -8.04 4.30
N HIS A 79 8.97 -7.22 4.12
CA HIS A 79 8.87 -5.78 3.92
C HIS A 79 9.30 -5.40 2.50
N LEU A 80 8.48 -4.61 1.82
CA LEU A 80 8.79 -4.06 0.49
C LEU A 80 8.60 -2.54 0.53
N GLU A 81 9.67 -1.80 0.30
CA GLU A 81 9.58 -0.36 0.15
C GLU A 81 9.16 0.02 -1.26
N VAL A 82 8.31 1.04 -1.35
CA VAL A 82 7.92 1.66 -2.61
C VAL A 82 8.03 3.17 -2.50
N LEU A 83 8.43 3.81 -3.59
CA LEU A 83 8.45 5.25 -3.71
C LEU A 83 7.03 5.76 -3.91
N VAL A 84 6.71 6.85 -3.23
CA VAL A 84 5.45 7.57 -3.34
C VAL A 84 5.68 8.86 -4.13
N ASP A 85 4.86 9.05 -5.15
CA ASP A 85 4.78 10.29 -5.93
C ASP A 85 3.37 10.87 -5.85
N LYS A 86 3.28 12.20 -5.89
CA LYS A 86 2.03 12.94 -5.95
C LYS A 86 1.95 13.70 -7.27
N ILE A 87 0.85 13.53 -7.99
CA ILE A 87 0.62 14.15 -9.30
C ILE A 87 -0.84 14.58 -9.32
N ASP A 88 -1.11 15.87 -9.49
CA ASP A 88 -2.48 16.42 -9.53
C ASP A 88 -3.41 15.90 -8.41
N ASP A 89 -2.93 15.97 -7.15
CA ASP A 89 -3.62 15.48 -5.94
C ASP A 89 -3.89 13.97 -5.90
N ASP A 90 -3.32 13.20 -6.82
CA ASP A 90 -3.36 11.75 -6.81
C ASP A 90 -2.05 11.17 -6.25
N VAL A 91 -2.17 10.02 -5.60
CA VAL A 91 -1.03 9.31 -4.99
C VAL A 91 -0.69 8.10 -5.82
N TYR A 92 0.60 7.91 -6.10
CA TYR A 92 1.12 6.81 -6.88
C TYR A 92 2.19 6.05 -6.09
N PHE A 93 2.20 4.72 -6.23
CA PHE A 93 3.40 3.94 -5.97
C PHE A 93 4.16 3.73 -7.27
N THR A 94 5.45 4.07 -7.26
CA THR A 94 6.31 4.06 -8.46
C THR A 94 7.48 3.11 -8.29
N ARG A 95 8.70 3.60 -8.02
CA ARG A 95 9.89 2.77 -7.84
C ARG A 95 9.66 1.72 -6.74
N GLY A 96 10.01 0.47 -7.03
CA GLY A 96 9.80 -0.67 -6.12
C GLY A 96 8.46 -1.37 -6.29
N TRP A 97 7.44 -0.73 -6.88
CA TRP A 97 6.10 -1.33 -7.00
C TRP A 97 6.10 -2.62 -7.83
N ALA A 98 6.74 -2.67 -9.00
CA ALA A 98 6.74 -3.92 -9.77
C ALA A 98 7.58 -5.05 -9.14
N SER A 99 8.31 -4.79 -8.05
CA SER A 99 8.92 -5.86 -7.25
C SER A 99 7.87 -6.68 -6.51
N VAL A 100 6.73 -6.07 -6.16
CA VAL A 100 5.58 -6.79 -5.59
C VAL A 100 5.12 -7.90 -6.54
N LYS A 101 5.05 -7.60 -7.84
CA LYS A 101 4.68 -8.59 -8.86
C LYS A 101 5.66 -9.77 -8.88
N ILE A 102 6.97 -9.47 -8.93
CA ILE A 102 8.01 -10.49 -9.04
C ILE A 102 8.06 -11.34 -7.77
N PHE A 103 8.00 -10.70 -6.61
CA PHE A 103 8.15 -11.34 -5.30
C PHE A 103 7.02 -12.33 -4.99
N TYR A 104 5.78 -12.01 -5.38
CA TYR A 104 4.61 -12.87 -5.13
C TYR A 104 4.16 -13.70 -6.34
N ASP A 105 4.96 -13.78 -7.41
CA ASP A 105 4.60 -14.45 -8.69
C ASP A 105 3.20 -14.03 -9.21
N ILE A 106 2.94 -12.72 -9.22
CA ILE A 106 1.62 -12.18 -9.55
C ILE A 106 1.34 -12.33 -11.04
N ARG A 107 0.24 -13.02 -11.36
CA ARG A 107 -0.27 -13.19 -12.73
C ARG A 107 -1.31 -12.12 -13.08
N THR A 108 -1.59 -11.98 -14.38
CA THR A 108 -2.58 -11.03 -14.91
C THR A 108 -3.94 -11.19 -14.25
N GLY A 109 -4.50 -10.07 -13.76
CA GLY A 109 -5.83 -10.01 -13.16
C GLY A 109 -5.88 -10.26 -11.66
N ALA A 110 -4.73 -10.28 -10.99
CA ALA A 110 -4.63 -10.29 -9.54
C ALA A 110 -4.92 -8.92 -8.91
N TRP A 111 -5.23 -8.96 -7.61
CA TRP A 111 -5.53 -7.80 -6.79
C TRP A 111 -4.57 -7.72 -5.61
N VAL A 112 -4.14 -6.52 -5.27
CA VAL A 112 -3.45 -6.22 -4.02
C VAL A 112 -4.42 -5.48 -3.11
N VAL A 113 -4.64 -6.04 -1.93
CA VAL A 113 -5.42 -5.43 -0.87
C VAL A 113 -4.43 -4.73 0.05
N LEU A 114 -4.57 -3.41 0.17
CA LEU A 114 -3.80 -2.56 1.06
C LEU A 114 -4.61 -2.22 2.31
N ILE A 115 -4.02 -2.35 3.49
CA ILE A 115 -4.60 -1.93 4.76
C ILE A 115 -3.68 -0.86 5.35
N TYR A 116 -4.10 0.41 5.31
CA TYR A 116 -3.28 1.51 5.79
C TYR A 116 -3.29 1.57 7.33
N SER A 117 -2.12 1.53 7.95
CA SER A 117 -1.98 1.63 9.41
C SER A 117 -1.46 2.99 9.90
N GLY A 118 -1.03 3.86 8.97
CA GLY A 118 -0.48 5.18 9.27
C GLY A 118 1.00 5.30 8.92
N PHE A 119 1.50 6.53 8.80
CA PHE A 119 2.94 6.82 8.59
C PHE A 119 3.58 6.06 7.42
N GLY A 120 2.83 5.87 6.34
CA GLY A 120 3.29 5.14 5.15
C GLY A 120 3.39 3.62 5.32
N GLN A 121 2.86 3.05 6.40
CA GLN A 121 2.81 1.60 6.62
C GLN A 121 1.52 1.01 6.06
N PHE A 122 1.66 -0.08 5.30
CA PHE A 122 0.55 -0.82 4.72
C PHE A 122 0.70 -2.31 5.02
N GLY A 123 -0.33 -2.91 5.60
CA GLY A 123 -0.50 -4.36 5.52
C GLY A 123 -0.94 -4.73 4.10
N ILE A 124 -0.38 -5.79 3.52
CA ILE A 124 -0.74 -6.25 2.18
C ILE A 124 -1.21 -7.71 2.16
N SER A 125 -2.17 -7.98 1.28
CA SER A 125 -2.52 -9.34 0.90
C SER A 125 -2.82 -9.40 -0.60
N ILE A 126 -2.34 -10.45 -1.25
CA ILE A 126 -2.43 -10.62 -2.70
C ILE A 126 -3.47 -11.68 -2.97
N HIS A 127 -4.36 -11.39 -3.91
CA HIS A 127 -5.42 -12.29 -4.33
C HIS A 127 -5.34 -12.49 -5.85
N ASP A 128 -5.58 -13.71 -6.31
CA ASP A 128 -5.68 -13.97 -7.74
C ASP A 128 -6.98 -13.39 -8.33
N ARG A 129 -7.22 -13.65 -9.62
CA ARG A 129 -8.43 -13.20 -10.32
C ARG A 129 -9.73 -13.76 -9.71
N LEU A 130 -9.66 -14.88 -9.00
CA LEU A 130 -10.80 -15.53 -8.35
C LEU A 130 -10.98 -15.08 -6.89
N GLN A 131 -10.24 -14.06 -6.44
CA GLN A 131 -10.20 -13.61 -5.04
C GLN A 131 -9.66 -14.69 -4.09
N CYS A 132 -8.89 -15.67 -4.59
CA CYS A 132 -8.20 -16.63 -3.76
C CYS A 132 -6.87 -16.02 -3.29
N PRO A 133 -6.55 -16.07 -1.97
CA PRO A 133 -5.27 -15.57 -1.47
C PRO A 133 -4.08 -16.30 -2.11
N VAL A 134 -3.09 -15.53 -2.57
CA VAL A 134 -1.82 -16.06 -3.07
C VAL A 134 -0.95 -16.49 -1.89
N ILE A 135 -0.21 -17.59 -2.06
CA ILE A 135 0.71 -18.10 -1.05
C ILE A 135 1.89 -17.13 -0.94
N VAL A 136 2.01 -16.53 0.24
CA VAL A 136 3.13 -15.66 0.58
C VAL A 136 4.40 -16.50 0.81
N PRO A 137 5.54 -16.18 0.17
CA PRO A 137 6.79 -16.86 0.42
C PRO A 137 7.27 -16.65 1.86
N THR A 138 7.81 -17.70 2.47
CA THR A 138 8.32 -17.65 3.85
C THR A 138 9.84 -17.68 3.83
N PHE A 139 10.45 -16.70 4.48
CA PHE A 139 11.90 -16.59 4.64
C PHE A 139 12.28 -16.57 6.13
N ALA A 140 13.52 -16.96 6.44
CA ALA A 140 14.09 -16.89 7.78
C ALA A 140 15.53 -16.35 7.66
N PRO A 141 15.78 -15.06 8.00
CA PRO A 141 14.82 -14.05 8.49
C PRO A 141 13.81 -13.60 7.41
N PRO A 142 12.71 -12.91 7.78
CA PRO A 142 11.81 -12.30 6.81
C PRO A 142 12.54 -11.34 5.86
N MET A 143 12.11 -11.30 4.59
CA MET A 143 12.81 -10.55 3.57
C MET A 143 12.53 -9.05 3.67
N ARG A 144 13.53 -8.23 3.36
CA ARG A 144 13.41 -6.77 3.28
C ARG A 144 13.92 -6.28 1.93
N LEU A 145 13.01 -5.81 1.08
CA LEU A 145 13.32 -5.20 -0.20
C LEU A 145 13.27 -3.68 -0.04
N LEU A 146 14.44 -3.06 0.07
CA LEU A 146 14.58 -1.62 0.22
C LEU A 146 14.78 -0.97 -1.15
N ILE A 147 14.14 0.19 -1.37
CA ILE A 147 14.48 0.99 -2.55
C ILE A 147 15.80 1.69 -2.31
N ASP A 148 16.64 1.77 -3.34
CA ASP A 148 17.77 2.68 -3.29
C ASP A 148 17.25 4.13 -3.23
N ARG A 149 17.65 4.85 -2.18
CA ARG A 149 17.19 6.20 -1.87
C ARG A 149 18.14 7.27 -2.40
N MET A 150 19.23 6.86 -3.06
CA MET A 150 20.14 7.78 -3.72
C MET A 150 19.34 8.56 -4.76
N HIS A 151 19.35 9.88 -4.65
CA HIS A 151 18.60 10.83 -5.48
C HIS A 151 17.08 10.88 -5.25
N VAL A 152 16.55 10.30 -4.17
CA VAL A 152 15.17 10.55 -3.76
C VAL A 152 15.13 11.83 -2.92
N PRO A 153 14.57 12.95 -3.43
CA PRO A 153 14.44 14.17 -2.62
C PRO A 153 13.47 13.94 -1.47
N PRO A 154 13.60 14.68 -0.34
CA PRO A 154 12.70 14.55 0.80
C PRO A 154 11.30 15.14 0.53
N TYR A 155 11.12 15.85 -0.58
CA TYR A 155 9.87 16.53 -0.97
C TYR A 155 9.27 15.89 -2.24
N PHE A 156 7.97 16.09 -2.46
CA PHE A 156 7.30 15.67 -3.69
C PHE A 156 7.78 16.52 -4.87
N VAL A 157 8.00 15.86 -6.02
CA VAL A 157 8.51 16.53 -7.22
C VAL A 157 7.32 16.91 -8.09
N ASP A 158 7.24 18.19 -8.44
CA ASP A 158 6.18 18.71 -9.29
C ASP A 158 6.46 18.43 -10.78
N GLY A 159 5.40 18.44 -11.60
CA GLY A 159 5.51 18.35 -13.05
C GLY A 159 5.82 16.94 -13.59
N LEU A 160 5.56 15.90 -12.80
CA LEU A 160 5.61 14.52 -13.27
C LEU A 160 4.45 14.23 -14.24
N SER A 161 4.68 13.30 -15.17
CA SER A 161 3.64 12.83 -16.10
C SER A 161 2.61 11.98 -15.35
N ASP A 162 1.32 12.20 -15.63
CA ASP A 162 0.21 11.41 -15.08
C ASP A 162 0.10 10.01 -15.72
N LYS A 163 0.85 9.76 -16.80
CA LYS A 163 0.88 8.48 -17.50
C LYS A 163 1.72 7.45 -16.76
N LEU A 164 1.09 6.32 -16.46
CA LEU A 164 1.72 5.22 -15.71
C LEU A 164 2.94 4.61 -16.42
N GLU A 165 2.99 4.69 -17.74
CA GLU A 165 4.13 4.26 -18.56
C GLU A 165 5.38 5.11 -18.28
N ASP A 166 5.20 6.42 -18.10
CA ASP A 166 6.30 7.36 -17.82
C ASP A 166 6.77 7.26 -16.36
N LEU A 167 5.89 6.80 -15.47
CA LEU A 167 6.18 6.54 -14.05
C LEU A 167 6.74 5.13 -13.79
N THR A 168 6.72 4.27 -14.81
CA THR A 168 7.25 2.92 -14.72
C THR A 168 8.77 3.00 -14.72
N TYR A 169 9.37 2.83 -13.54
CA TYR A 169 10.81 2.65 -13.46
C TYR A 169 11.15 1.26 -14.03
N THR A 170 12.00 1.19 -15.04
CA THR A 170 12.51 -0.10 -15.52
C THR A 170 13.23 -0.79 -14.37
N HIS A 171 12.67 -1.93 -13.95
CA HIS A 171 13.29 -2.81 -12.97
C HIS A 171 14.63 -3.26 -13.53
N ASP A 172 15.70 -2.81 -12.89
CA ASP A 172 17.04 -3.34 -13.10
C ASP A 172 17.37 -4.14 -11.85
N ASP A 173 17.52 -5.45 -12.02
CA ASP A 173 17.76 -6.41 -10.95
C ASP A 173 18.99 -6.06 -10.10
N ARG A 174 19.87 -5.17 -10.59
CA ARG A 174 21.04 -4.65 -9.89
C ARG A 174 20.73 -3.67 -8.74
N PHE A 175 19.49 -3.17 -8.62
CA PHE A 175 19.11 -2.20 -7.58
C PHE A 175 18.54 -2.84 -6.30
N PHE A 176 18.43 -4.16 -6.24
CA PHE A 176 17.98 -4.86 -5.04
C PHE A 176 19.18 -5.57 -4.40
N ASP A 177 19.71 -4.96 -3.34
CA ASP A 177 20.56 -5.70 -2.41
C ASP A 177 19.65 -6.63 -1.60
N LEU A 178 19.80 -7.94 -1.81
CA LEU A 178 19.27 -8.95 -0.90
C LEU A 178 20.04 -8.83 0.42
N SER A 179 19.58 -7.95 1.32
CA SER A 179 20.12 -7.93 2.68
C SER A 179 19.51 -9.10 3.46
N CYS A 180 20.24 -10.22 3.51
CA CYS A 180 20.09 -11.20 4.58
C CYS A 180 21.02 -10.78 5.71
N GLU A 181 20.48 -10.29 6.83
CA GLU A 181 21.23 -10.19 8.09
C GLU A 181 20.97 -11.41 8.98
#